data_AF-A0A937DU06-F1
#
_entry.id   AF-A0A937DU06-F1
#
_cell.length_a   1.000
_cell.length_b   1.000
_cell.length_c   1.000
_cell.angle_alpha   90.00
_cell.angle_beta   90.00
_cell.angle_gamma   90.00
#
_symmetry.space_group_name_H-M   'P 1'
#
loop_
_entity.id
_entity.type
_entity.pdbx_description
1 polymer ?
#
loop_
_entity_poly.entity_id
_entity_poly.type
_entity_poly.pdbx_seq_one_letter_code
_entity_poly.pdbx_strand_id
1 'polypeptide(L)'
;GKVQFSPWDGAPLPLEDRSPGQELTRSLRELTGAQEGRPMFVEFFGGRDTGRGAGISALEVRRAAVETAGCRERFDQREWIGSGNEPSWRLEITSRDMLLNVLGGVAPVRAPHAGPLRQGGTVAYAATEGTEFTALIDERRCVDSMSGSLFAYSVEIRSEGRSYAGCIAHNPAMPAP
;
A
#
# COMPACT_ATOMS: atom_id res chain seq x y z
N GLY A 1 -9.02 -24.30 -1.67
CA GLY A 1 -10.20 -24.05 -0.79
C GLY A 1 -11.01 -22.91 -1.37
N LYS A 2 -12.29 -22.78 -0.97
CA LYS A 2 -13.06 -21.56 -1.26
C LYS A 2 -12.49 -20.42 -0.40
N VAL A 3 -12.16 -19.28 -1.00
CA VAL A 3 -11.66 -18.12 -0.27
C VAL A 3 -12.85 -17.31 0.25
N GLN A 4 -12.70 -16.75 1.45
CA GLN A 4 -13.67 -15.83 2.04
C GLN A 4 -12.98 -14.50 2.34
N PHE A 5 -13.74 -13.42 2.21
CA PHE A 5 -13.32 -12.09 2.61
C PHE A 5 -14.09 -11.65 3.85
N SER A 6 -13.36 -11.25 4.89
CA SER A 6 -13.94 -10.66 6.09
C SER A 6 -13.81 -9.13 5.99
N PRO A 7 -14.90 -8.40 5.68
CA PRO A 7 -14.86 -6.94 5.71
C PRO A 7 -14.61 -6.43 7.13
N TRP A 8 -14.15 -5.18 7.25
CA TRP A 8 -13.87 -4.56 8.54
C TRP A 8 -15.11 -4.52 9.44
N ASP A 9 -16.24 -4.17 8.84
CA ASP A 9 -17.56 -4.18 9.48
C ASP A 9 -18.50 -5.05 8.64
N GLY A 10 -18.73 -6.29 9.06
CA GLY A 10 -19.71 -7.16 8.41
C GLY A 10 -19.44 -8.65 8.54
N ALA A 11 -20.34 -9.45 7.98
CA ALA A 11 -20.18 -10.90 7.90
C ALA A 11 -19.21 -11.29 6.77
N PRO A 12 -18.47 -12.41 6.90
CA PRO A 12 -17.65 -12.94 5.83
C PRO A 12 -18.44 -13.20 4.55
N LEU A 13 -17.86 -12.83 3.41
CA LEU A 13 -18.44 -13.00 2.09
C LEU A 13 -17.65 -14.05 1.30
N PRO A 14 -18.31 -14.88 0.46
CA PRO A 14 -17.60 -15.65 -0.54
C PRO A 14 -16.77 -14.73 -1.43
N LEU A 15 -15.50 -15.06 -1.65
CA LEU A 15 -14.58 -14.30 -2.50
C LEU A 15 -14.12 -15.18 -3.66
N GLU A 16 -14.40 -14.73 -4.87
CA GLU A 16 -13.84 -15.30 -6.09
C GLU A 16 -12.58 -14.51 -6.49
N ASP A 17 -11.47 -15.22 -6.70
CA ASP A 17 -10.25 -14.62 -7.20
C ASP A 17 -10.26 -14.59 -8.73
N ARG A 18 -10.48 -13.40 -9.28
CA ARG A 18 -10.40 -13.11 -10.72
C ARG A 18 -9.20 -12.22 -11.06
N SER A 19 -8.28 -12.04 -10.12
CA SER A 19 -7.07 -11.25 -10.36
C SER A 19 -6.15 -11.95 -11.37
N PRO A 20 -5.36 -11.20 -12.16
CA PRO A 20 -4.45 -11.79 -13.13
C PRO A 20 -3.56 -12.87 -12.51
N GLY A 21 -3.62 -14.09 -13.07
CA GLY A 21 -2.85 -15.22 -12.57
C GLY A 21 -3.21 -15.68 -11.15
N GLN A 22 -4.43 -15.35 -10.66
CA GLN A 22 -4.89 -15.63 -9.29
C GLN A 22 -3.91 -15.10 -8.24
N GLU A 23 -3.50 -13.84 -8.41
CA GLU A 23 -2.56 -13.16 -7.53
C GLU A 23 -3.03 -13.22 -6.08
N LEU A 24 -4.30 -12.90 -5.79
CA LEU A 24 -4.83 -12.90 -4.42
C LEU A 24 -4.64 -14.26 -3.73
N THR A 25 -5.02 -15.36 -4.40
CA THR A 25 -4.90 -16.71 -3.84
C THR A 25 -3.44 -17.12 -3.71
N ARG A 26 -2.57 -16.68 -4.63
CA ARG A 26 -1.13 -16.94 -4.56
C ARG A 26 -0.50 -16.21 -3.38
N SER A 27 -0.77 -14.93 -3.22
CA SER A 27 -0.30 -14.12 -2.09
C SER A 27 -0.74 -14.70 -0.76
N LEU A 28 -2.01 -15.15 -0.67
CA LEU A 28 -2.50 -15.82 0.52
C LEU A 28 -1.65 -17.04 0.87
N ARG A 29 -1.37 -17.93 -0.10
CA ARG A 29 -0.53 -19.11 0.15
C ARG A 29 0.89 -18.73 0.53
N GLU A 30 1.52 -17.82 -0.19
CA GLU A 30 2.91 -17.42 0.02
C GLU A 30 3.10 -16.77 1.40
N LEU A 31 2.28 -15.77 1.74
CA LEU A 31 2.38 -15.03 3.00
C LEU A 31 2.02 -15.87 4.25
N THR A 32 1.17 -16.89 4.08
CA THR A 32 0.74 -17.74 5.20
C THR A 32 1.51 -19.05 5.30
N GLY A 33 2.47 -19.31 4.40
CA GLY A 33 3.15 -20.60 4.31
C GLY A 33 2.19 -21.76 3.98
N ALA A 34 1.12 -21.46 3.22
CA ALA A 34 0.03 -22.37 2.88
C ALA A 34 -0.67 -23.02 4.08
N GLN A 35 -0.59 -22.40 5.27
CA GLN A 35 -1.29 -22.87 6.47
C GLN A 35 -2.78 -22.60 6.36
N GLU A 36 -3.60 -23.65 6.44
CA GLU A 36 -5.05 -23.54 6.35
C GLU A 36 -5.60 -22.72 7.53
N GLY A 37 -6.57 -21.84 7.24
CA GLY A 37 -7.21 -20.98 8.25
C GLY A 37 -6.42 -19.75 8.69
N ARG A 38 -5.15 -19.61 8.28
CA ARG A 38 -4.36 -18.41 8.57
C ARG A 38 -4.77 -17.26 7.63
N PRO A 39 -5.25 -16.11 8.15
CA PRO A 39 -5.68 -15.01 7.30
C PRO A 39 -4.49 -14.14 6.84
N MET A 40 -4.72 -13.38 5.78
CA MET A 40 -3.92 -12.20 5.43
C MET A 40 -4.83 -10.97 5.40
N PHE A 41 -4.27 -9.80 5.69
CA PHE A 41 -4.90 -8.55 5.30
C PHE A 41 -4.84 -8.39 3.78
N VAL A 42 -5.91 -7.87 3.18
CA VAL A 42 -5.96 -7.60 1.75
C VAL A 42 -6.77 -6.34 1.45
N GLU A 43 -6.27 -5.55 0.51
CA GLU A 43 -6.99 -4.48 -0.17
C GLU A 43 -7.04 -4.82 -1.67
N PHE A 44 -8.19 -4.70 -2.31
CA PHE A 44 -8.34 -5.02 -3.73
C PHE A 44 -9.47 -4.22 -4.39
N PHE A 45 -9.38 -4.02 -5.69
CA PHE A 45 -10.51 -3.60 -6.52
C PHE A 45 -11.26 -4.82 -7.05
N GLY A 46 -12.57 -4.70 -7.15
CA GLY A 46 -13.43 -5.83 -7.38
C GLY A 46 -14.89 -5.47 -7.63
N GLY A 47 -15.69 -6.49 -7.90
CA GLY A 47 -17.13 -6.37 -8.10
C GLY A 47 -17.92 -7.07 -7.00
N ARG A 48 -19.19 -6.66 -6.83
CA ARG A 48 -20.19 -7.45 -6.10
C ARG A 48 -20.94 -8.32 -7.11
N ASP A 49 -21.05 -9.60 -6.81
CA ASP A 49 -21.89 -10.49 -7.60
C ASP A 49 -23.36 -10.32 -7.20
N THR A 50 -24.27 -10.54 -8.15
CA THR A 50 -25.72 -10.47 -7.90
C THR A 50 -26.34 -11.86 -7.97
N GLY A 51 -27.25 -12.17 -7.04
CA GLY A 51 -28.01 -13.42 -7.04
C GLY A 51 -27.95 -14.18 -5.72
N ARG A 52 -28.52 -15.39 -5.69
CA ARG A 52 -28.51 -16.24 -4.48
C ARG A 52 -27.09 -16.78 -4.26
N GLY A 53 -26.53 -16.52 -3.08
CA GLY A 53 -25.12 -16.82 -2.79
C GLY A 53 -24.15 -15.74 -3.29
N ALA A 54 -24.65 -14.53 -3.55
CA ALA A 54 -23.86 -13.35 -3.93
C ALA A 54 -22.62 -13.19 -3.03
N GLY A 55 -21.47 -13.14 -3.68
CA GLY A 55 -20.19 -12.85 -3.07
C GLY A 55 -19.58 -11.60 -3.68
N ILE A 56 -18.26 -11.58 -3.66
CA ILE A 56 -17.45 -10.55 -4.30
C ILE A 56 -16.38 -11.21 -5.15
N SER A 57 -15.95 -10.50 -6.18
CA SER A 57 -14.81 -10.91 -7.01
C SER A 57 -13.68 -9.91 -6.86
N ALA A 58 -12.46 -10.40 -6.60
CA ALA A 58 -11.25 -9.58 -6.65
C ALA A 58 -10.73 -9.55 -8.09
N LEU A 59 -10.59 -8.35 -8.65
CA LEU A 59 -10.04 -8.12 -9.99
C LEU A 59 -8.58 -7.66 -9.91
N GLU A 60 -8.20 -6.95 -8.84
CA GLU A 60 -6.86 -6.38 -8.72
C GLU A 60 -6.44 -6.25 -7.26
N VAL A 61 -5.31 -6.84 -6.88
CA VAL A 61 -4.78 -6.74 -5.51
C VAL A 61 -4.02 -5.43 -5.34
N ARG A 62 -4.48 -4.58 -4.42
CA ARG A 62 -3.81 -3.32 -4.05
C ARG A 62 -2.81 -3.50 -2.93
N ARG A 63 -3.12 -4.38 -1.98
CA ARG A 63 -2.22 -4.73 -0.88
C ARG A 63 -2.49 -6.12 -0.35
N ALA A 64 -1.45 -6.82 0.08
CA ALA A 64 -1.56 -8.08 0.82
C ALA A 64 -0.45 -8.19 1.87
N ALA A 65 -0.78 -8.50 3.12
CA ALA A 65 0.20 -8.58 4.21
C ALA A 65 -0.29 -9.47 5.36
N VAL A 66 0.62 -10.09 6.11
CA VAL A 66 0.31 -10.86 7.34
C VAL A 66 0.74 -10.15 8.62
N GLU A 67 1.74 -9.27 8.55
CA GLU A 67 2.26 -8.50 9.68
C GLU A 67 1.82 -7.03 9.58
N THR A 68 0.51 -6.80 9.70
CA THR A 68 -0.06 -5.45 9.65
C THR A 68 -1.09 -5.25 10.75
N ALA A 69 -1.34 -3.98 11.11
CA ALA A 69 -2.46 -3.60 11.95
C ALA A 69 -3.83 -3.90 11.28
N GLY A 70 -3.84 -4.18 9.97
CA GLY A 70 -5.01 -4.58 9.20
C GLY A 70 -6.09 -3.50 9.25
N CYS A 71 -7.31 -3.87 9.64
CA CYS A 71 -8.44 -2.94 9.79
C CYS A 71 -8.17 -1.78 10.77
N ARG A 72 -7.14 -1.90 11.62
CA ARG A 72 -6.75 -0.85 12.59
C ARG A 72 -5.69 0.10 12.03
N GLU A 73 -5.18 -0.14 10.83
CA GLU A 73 -4.25 0.79 10.21
C GLU A 73 -4.98 2.08 9.84
N ARG A 74 -4.45 3.21 10.30
CA ARG A 74 -5.11 4.50 10.13
C ARG A 74 -4.34 5.39 9.17
N PHE A 75 -4.96 5.69 8.05
CA PHE A 75 -4.50 6.74 7.15
C PHE A 75 -4.92 8.14 7.63
N ASP A 76 -4.99 8.44 8.94
CA ASP A 76 -5.49 9.70 9.52
C ASP A 76 -5.02 10.97 8.77
N GLN A 77 -5.75 11.40 7.74
CA GLN A 77 -5.37 12.47 6.79
C GLN A 77 -4.10 12.21 5.95
N ARG A 78 -3.52 11.01 5.99
CA ARG A 78 -2.43 10.61 5.09
C ARG A 78 -3.00 10.16 3.75
N GLU A 79 -2.44 10.70 2.68
CA GLU A 79 -2.64 10.26 1.31
C GLU A 79 -1.86 9.00 1.00
N TRP A 80 -0.63 8.97 1.50
CA TRP A 80 0.29 7.86 1.27
C TRP A 80 1.05 7.50 2.55
N ILE A 81 1.28 6.20 2.73
CA ILE A 81 2.14 5.65 3.77
C ILE A 81 3.08 4.64 3.13
N GLY A 82 4.38 4.83 3.29
CA GLY A 82 5.39 3.97 2.69
C GLY A 82 6.52 3.61 3.64
N SER A 83 7.24 2.56 3.28
CA SER A 83 8.41 2.10 4.02
C SER A 83 9.41 1.40 3.11
N GLY A 84 10.66 1.34 3.56
CA GLY A 84 11.72 0.54 2.97
C GLY A 84 12.72 0.10 4.03
N ASN A 85 13.64 -0.80 3.65
CA ASN A 85 14.37 -1.63 4.62
C ASN A 85 15.84 -1.23 4.82
N GLU A 86 16.49 -0.58 3.84
CA GLU A 86 17.94 -0.32 3.87
C GLU A 86 18.30 1.14 3.49
N PRO A 87 18.61 2.01 4.47
CA PRO A 87 18.26 1.85 5.89
C PRO A 87 16.75 1.76 6.07
N SER A 88 16.27 1.31 7.23
CA SER A 88 14.82 1.31 7.46
C SER A 88 14.28 2.74 7.50
N TRP A 89 13.19 3.00 6.79
CA TRP A 89 12.58 4.33 6.74
C TRP A 89 11.06 4.24 6.62
N ARG A 90 10.38 5.35 6.95
CA ARG A 90 8.94 5.54 6.80
C ARG A 90 8.64 6.88 6.17
N LEU A 91 7.80 6.89 5.14
CA LEU A 91 7.30 8.08 4.48
C LEU A 91 5.80 8.23 4.78
N GLU A 92 5.39 9.43 5.15
CA GLU A 92 3.98 9.82 5.21
C GLU A 92 3.79 11.07 4.34
N ILE A 93 2.79 11.03 3.46
CA ILE A 93 2.38 12.19 2.66
C ILE A 93 0.96 12.52 3.07
N THR A 94 0.73 13.79 3.42
CA THR A 94 -0.60 14.35 3.71
C THR A 94 -1.00 15.30 2.60
N SER A 95 -2.12 16.00 2.72
CA SER A 95 -2.48 17.06 1.78
C SER A 95 -1.60 18.31 1.86
N ARG A 96 -0.68 18.40 2.84
CA ARG A 96 0.14 19.59 3.11
C ARG A 96 1.63 19.29 3.13
N ASP A 97 2.01 18.23 3.82
CA ASP A 97 3.40 17.92 4.14
C ASP A 97 3.78 16.52 3.69
N MET A 98 5.05 16.37 3.28
CA MET A 98 5.79 15.11 3.27
C MET A 98 6.62 14.98 4.55
N LEU A 99 6.64 13.80 5.14
CA LEU A 99 7.41 13.46 6.35
C LEU A 99 8.18 12.16 6.14
N LEU A 100 9.52 12.25 6.15
CA LEU A 100 10.43 11.11 6.08
C LEU A 100 11.11 10.87 7.43
N ASN A 101 10.94 9.68 7.97
CA ASN A 101 11.62 9.19 9.15
C ASN A 101 12.61 8.10 8.74
N VAL A 102 13.91 8.30 8.95
CA VAL A 102 14.95 7.29 8.68
C VAL A 102 15.47 6.76 10.01
N LEU A 103 15.47 5.45 10.18
CA LEU A 103 16.02 4.80 11.38
C LEU A 103 17.51 5.11 11.50
N GLY A 104 17.92 5.58 12.67
CA GLY A 104 19.29 6.03 12.92
C GLY A 104 19.60 7.43 12.36
N GLY A 105 18.64 8.12 11.76
CA GLY A 105 18.75 9.54 11.40
C GLY A 105 18.68 10.47 12.62
N VAL A 106 19.21 11.68 12.48
CA VAL A 106 19.26 12.69 13.57
C VAL A 106 17.87 13.24 13.89
N ALA A 107 17.06 13.54 12.87
CA ALA A 107 15.71 14.05 13.00
C ALA A 107 14.86 13.67 11.77
N PRO A 108 13.51 13.63 11.90
CA PRO A 108 12.61 13.54 10.75
C PRO A 108 12.78 14.71 9.79
N VAL A 109 12.76 14.42 8.49
CA VAL A 109 12.70 15.46 7.44
C VAL A 109 11.24 15.73 7.12
N ARG A 110 10.80 16.98 7.32
CA ARG A 110 9.44 17.43 6.99
C ARG A 110 9.52 18.61 6.04
N ALA A 111 8.73 18.59 4.98
CA ALA A 111 8.62 19.72 4.05
C ALA A 111 7.19 19.87 3.50
N PRO A 112 6.70 21.11 3.33
CA PRO A 112 5.44 21.36 2.63
C PRO A 112 5.59 21.08 1.13
N HIS A 113 4.49 20.75 0.45
CA HIS A 113 4.46 20.57 -1.01
C HIS A 113 3.28 21.31 -1.66
N ALA A 114 3.36 21.56 -2.97
CA ALA A 114 2.30 22.25 -3.74
C ALA A 114 1.13 21.32 -4.16
N GLY A 115 1.12 20.08 -3.68
CA GLY A 115 0.22 19.01 -4.12
C GLY A 115 0.87 18.03 -5.13
N PRO A 116 0.12 16.99 -5.55
CA PRO A 116 0.62 15.97 -6.46
C PRO A 116 0.68 16.45 -7.91
N LEU A 117 1.77 16.13 -8.60
CA LEU A 117 1.89 16.20 -10.06
C LEU A 117 1.69 14.80 -10.64
N ARG A 118 0.71 14.63 -11.53
CA ARG A 118 0.35 13.33 -12.12
C ARG A 118 0.77 13.27 -13.58
N GLN A 119 1.54 12.25 -13.94
CA GLN A 119 1.96 12.02 -15.33
C GLN A 119 2.12 10.53 -15.61
N GLY A 120 1.33 9.98 -16.53
CA GLY A 120 1.55 8.63 -17.08
C GLY A 120 1.58 7.48 -16.07
N GLY A 121 0.76 7.53 -15.01
CA GLY A 121 0.73 6.50 -13.94
C GLY A 121 1.72 6.76 -12.79
N THR A 122 2.49 7.84 -12.87
CA THR A 122 3.37 8.32 -11.81
C THR A 122 2.71 9.49 -11.08
N VAL A 123 2.81 9.49 -9.75
CA VAL A 123 2.45 10.61 -8.87
C VAL A 123 3.73 11.15 -8.23
N ALA A 124 4.01 12.42 -8.47
CA ALA A 124 5.19 13.09 -7.94
C ALA A 124 4.80 14.14 -6.89
N TYR A 125 5.54 14.16 -5.78
CA TYR A 125 5.50 15.23 -4.78
C TYR A 125 6.90 15.84 -4.69
N ALA A 126 6.95 17.17 -4.58
CA ALA A 126 8.18 17.93 -4.40
C ALA A 126 7.98 19.00 -3.34
N ALA A 127 8.98 19.15 -2.47
CA ALA A 127 9.00 20.20 -1.47
C ALA A 127 9.00 21.58 -2.13
N THR A 128 8.22 22.52 -1.58
CA THR A 128 8.19 23.92 -2.04
C THR A 128 9.17 24.81 -1.30
N GLU A 129 9.65 24.36 -0.15
CA GLU A 129 10.54 25.11 0.74
C GLU A 129 11.55 24.17 1.40
N GLY A 130 12.71 24.69 1.76
CA GLY A 130 13.74 23.96 2.48
C GLY A 130 14.64 23.10 1.59
N THR A 131 14.87 21.85 2.01
CA THR A 131 15.81 20.92 1.38
C THR A 131 15.22 20.25 0.14
N GLU A 132 16.10 19.72 -0.74
CA GLU A 132 15.67 18.82 -1.81
C GLU A 132 14.99 17.61 -1.18
N PHE A 133 13.67 17.53 -1.31
CA PHE A 133 12.85 16.41 -0.89
C PHE A 133 11.80 16.15 -1.99
N THR A 134 11.92 15.00 -2.65
CA THR A 134 10.97 14.54 -3.67
C THR A 134 10.56 13.10 -3.39
N ALA A 135 9.31 12.78 -3.74
CA ALA A 135 8.79 11.42 -3.75
C ALA A 135 8.15 11.14 -5.11
N LEU A 136 8.63 10.11 -5.80
CA LEU A 136 8.09 9.61 -7.06
C LEU A 136 7.42 8.28 -6.78
N ILE A 137 6.12 8.21 -7.03
CA ILE A 137 5.29 7.04 -6.75
C ILE A 137 4.81 6.49 -8.08
N ASP A 138 5.17 5.25 -8.37
CA ASP A 138 4.77 4.55 -9.59
C ASP A 138 3.77 3.45 -9.25
N GLU A 139 2.71 3.33 -10.07
CA GLU A 139 1.83 2.17 -10.09
C GLU A 139 2.55 0.94 -10.66
N ARG A 140 3.44 0.39 -9.84
CA ARG A 140 4.25 -0.77 -10.12
C ARG A 140 4.25 -1.68 -8.90
N ARG A 141 3.90 -2.94 -9.12
CA ARG A 141 3.89 -3.99 -8.08
C ARG A 141 5.21 -3.95 -7.29
N CYS A 142 5.08 -3.76 -5.98
CA CYS A 142 6.19 -3.75 -5.04
C CYS A 142 6.02 -4.86 -4.01
N VAL A 143 7.11 -5.59 -3.75
CA VAL A 143 7.18 -6.63 -2.73
C VAL A 143 8.17 -6.16 -1.67
N ASP A 144 7.71 -6.03 -0.44
CA ASP A 144 8.59 -5.73 0.68
C ASP A 144 9.50 -6.94 0.95
N SER A 145 10.81 -6.75 0.83
CA SER A 145 11.78 -7.84 0.89
C SER A 145 11.88 -8.52 2.26
N MET A 146 11.49 -7.83 3.32
CA MET A 146 11.59 -8.33 4.70
C MET A 146 10.36 -9.14 5.10
N SER A 147 9.16 -8.68 4.75
CA SER A 147 7.89 -9.31 5.13
C SER A 147 7.21 -10.11 4.02
N GLY A 148 7.64 -9.93 2.77
CA GLY A 148 6.96 -10.44 1.58
C GLY A 148 5.66 -9.69 1.23
N SER A 149 5.30 -8.65 1.99
CA SER A 149 4.05 -7.90 1.79
C SER A 149 4.00 -7.28 0.39
N LEU A 150 2.84 -7.35 -0.25
CA LEU A 150 2.61 -6.86 -1.59
C LEU A 150 1.89 -5.51 -1.56
N PHE A 151 2.31 -4.61 -2.44
CA PHE A 151 1.75 -3.28 -2.64
C PHE A 151 1.58 -3.01 -4.13
N ALA A 152 0.56 -2.24 -4.52
CA ALA A 152 0.38 -1.83 -5.91
C ALA A 152 1.39 -0.78 -6.37
N TYR A 153 2.04 -0.09 -5.44
CA TYR A 153 2.92 1.03 -5.75
C TYR A 153 4.32 0.86 -5.15
N SER A 154 5.31 1.32 -5.91
CA SER A 154 6.67 1.58 -5.44
C SER A 154 6.88 3.07 -5.27
N VAL A 155 7.78 3.46 -4.38
CA VAL A 155 8.20 4.85 -4.21
C VAL A 155 9.71 4.97 -4.26
N GLU A 156 10.18 6.00 -4.95
CA GLU A 156 11.55 6.51 -4.89
C GLU A 156 11.56 7.88 -4.23
N ILE A 157 12.42 8.05 -3.23
CA ILE A 157 12.53 9.28 -2.46
C ILE A 157 13.94 9.83 -2.66
N ARG A 158 14.05 11.12 -2.96
CA ARG A 158 15.33 11.85 -2.82
C ARG A 158 15.19 12.85 -1.69
N SER A 159 16.11 12.79 -0.73
CA SER A 159 16.15 13.72 0.40
C SER A 159 17.59 13.94 0.85
N GLU A 160 18.01 15.19 0.96
CA GLU A 160 19.35 15.59 1.48
C GLU A 160 20.51 14.86 0.77
N GLY A 161 20.44 14.75 -0.57
CA GLY A 161 21.46 14.07 -1.37
C GLY A 161 21.46 12.54 -1.24
N ARG A 162 20.51 11.94 -0.52
CA ARG A 162 20.33 10.49 -0.38
C ARG A 162 19.09 10.04 -1.15
N SER A 163 19.13 8.81 -1.66
CA SER A 163 18.00 8.16 -2.32
C SER A 163 17.52 6.97 -1.52
N TYR A 164 16.20 6.78 -1.46
CA TYR A 164 15.55 5.67 -0.79
C TYR A 164 14.53 5.06 -1.74
N ALA A 165 14.34 3.74 -1.66
CA ALA A 165 13.35 3.02 -2.45
C ALA A 165 12.58 2.04 -1.55
N GLY A 166 11.31 1.82 -1.86
CA GLY A 166 10.46 0.92 -1.09
C GLY A 166 9.03 0.85 -1.61
N CYS A 167 8.14 0.32 -0.79
CA CYS A 167 6.74 0.14 -1.13
C CYS A 167 5.87 1.20 -0.46
N ILE A 168 4.76 1.56 -1.10
CA ILE A 168 3.86 2.59 -0.58
C ILE A 168 2.40 2.19 -0.81
N ALA A 169 1.56 2.51 0.18
CA ALA A 169 0.13 2.29 0.12
C ALA A 169 -0.58 3.64 -0.06
N HIS A 170 -1.55 3.66 -0.97
CA HIS A 170 -2.49 4.76 -1.14
C HIS A 170 -3.64 4.61 -0.14
N ASN A 171 -4.16 5.71 0.38
CA ASN A 171 -5.32 5.67 1.26
C ASN A 171 -6.56 5.10 0.53
N PRO A 172 -7.13 3.97 1.00
CA PRO A 172 -8.27 3.33 0.34
C PRO A 172 -9.57 4.15 0.42
N ALA A 173 -9.63 5.18 1.28
CA ALA A 173 -10.77 6.09 1.37
C ALA A 173 -10.72 7.25 0.34
N MET A 174 -9.64 7.36 -0.44
CA MET A 174 -9.51 8.35 -1.50
C MET A 174 -9.68 7.74 -2.90
N PRO A 175 -10.11 8.54 -3.90
CA PRO A 175 -10.15 8.09 -5.29
C PRO A 175 -8.79 7.53 -5.71
N ALA A 176 -8.80 6.53 -6.58
CA ALA A 176 -7.57 6.02 -7.16
C ALA A 176 -6.76 7.19 -7.78
N PRO A 177 -5.43 7.20 -7.58
CA PRO A 177 -4.55 8.27 -8.04
C PRO A 177 -4.45 8.37 -9.57
#